data_AF-A0A258FCD6-F1
#
_entry.id   AF-A0A258FCD6-F1
#
_cell.length_a   1.000
_cell.length_b   1.000
_cell.length_c   1.000
_cell.angle_alpha   90.00
_cell.angle_beta   90.00
_cell.angle_gamma   90.00
#
_symmetry.space_group_name_H-M   'P 1'
#
loop_
_entity.id
_entity.type
_entity.pdbx_description
1 polymer ?
#
loop_
_entity_poly.entity_id
_entity_poly.type
_entity_poly.pdbx_seq_one_letter_code
_entity_poly.pdbx_strand_id
1 'polypeptide(L)'
;MNDFDDDDDVFDEMILRRLSGADLPEMDLDAYRGWIADVEPPTDAQIAAFADYVAGARSWYKHLPLTPPGKLFQFYIDPHAGVDRLVNRSGEVHLRMRTEQTTPFHYSWMTTAEYREWFGCLAFSCAAGSGLFMDDQLGNPDLLIDNNCTLPAALHSADAAYEPVLVDSTCHQPTLQISCLTADSPPQEVLEAGACSLTALVHPRATEDFLATQLAAIKRKQYKRYDAMGGVFDSIQDRLSDLDAQVSSSDETAKKASSDPVFVALIHQEKTRLRQSMIEAMQRMRQVAFQDFKPAC
;
A
#
# COMPACT_ATOMS: atom_id res chain seq x y z
N MET A 1 -5.54 -39.57 -21.34
CA MET A 1 -6.09 -38.47 -22.14
C MET A 1 -6.78 -37.57 -21.13
N ASN A 2 -6.00 -36.68 -20.53
CA ASN A 2 -6.45 -35.59 -19.66
C ASN A 2 -6.13 -34.34 -20.48
N ASP A 3 -7.16 -33.67 -20.98
CA ASP A 3 -7.10 -32.48 -21.85
C ASP A 3 -7.88 -31.32 -21.19
N PHE A 4 -7.93 -31.29 -19.86
CA PHE A 4 -8.75 -30.34 -19.07
C PHE A 4 -7.93 -29.32 -18.28
N ASP A 5 -6.62 -29.23 -18.49
CA ASP A 5 -5.74 -28.34 -17.70
C ASP A 5 -5.38 -27.01 -18.40
N ASP A 6 -5.79 -26.76 -19.65
CA ASP A 6 -5.36 -25.56 -20.40
C ASP A 6 -6.22 -24.30 -20.17
N ASP A 7 -7.45 -24.40 -19.66
CA ASP A 7 -8.36 -23.25 -19.51
C ASP A 7 -8.09 -22.41 -18.24
N ASP A 8 -7.51 -23.01 -17.18
CA ASP A 8 -7.23 -22.31 -15.92
C ASP A 8 -6.01 -21.36 -16.05
N ASP A 9 -5.00 -21.74 -16.83
CA ASP A 9 -3.80 -20.92 -17.07
C ASP A 9 -4.11 -19.59 -17.77
N VAL A 10 -5.10 -19.57 -18.67
CA VAL A 10 -5.51 -18.36 -19.41
C VAL A 10 -6.21 -17.35 -18.50
N PHE A 11 -7.01 -17.86 -17.55
CA PHE A 11 -7.71 -17.01 -16.59
C PHE A 11 -6.75 -16.34 -15.62
N ASP A 12 -5.80 -17.11 -15.08
CA ASP A 12 -4.76 -16.61 -14.19
C ASP A 12 -3.88 -15.58 -14.90
N GLU A 13 -3.47 -15.83 -16.14
CA GLU A 13 -2.69 -14.86 -16.90
C GLU A 13 -3.47 -13.56 -17.15
N MET A 14 -4.76 -13.65 -17.49
CA MET A 14 -5.61 -12.48 -17.69
C MET A 14 -5.80 -11.66 -16.40
N ILE A 15 -6.05 -12.33 -15.27
CA ILE A 15 -6.19 -11.69 -13.96
C ILE A 15 -4.88 -11.04 -13.54
N LEU A 16 -3.76 -11.76 -13.66
CA LEU A 16 -2.44 -11.23 -13.36
C LEU A 16 -2.11 -10.03 -14.23
N ARG A 17 -2.44 -10.05 -15.52
CA ARG A 17 -2.18 -8.91 -16.42
C ARG A 17 -2.99 -7.68 -16.03
N ARG A 18 -4.30 -7.83 -15.78
CA ARG A 18 -5.14 -6.69 -15.34
C ARG A 18 -4.69 -6.11 -14.00
N LEU A 19 -4.28 -6.96 -13.07
CA LEU A 19 -3.87 -6.53 -11.74
C LEU A 19 -2.44 -6.01 -11.70
N SER A 20 -1.59 -6.46 -12.64
CA SER A 20 -0.23 -5.94 -12.79
C SER A 20 -0.22 -4.47 -13.20
N GLY A 21 -1.30 -3.95 -13.80
CA GLY A 21 -1.44 -2.56 -14.23
C GLY A 21 -0.41 -2.07 -15.25
N ALA A 22 0.50 -2.93 -15.72
CA ALA A 22 1.71 -2.53 -16.45
C ALA A 22 1.44 -1.96 -17.84
N ASP A 23 0.25 -2.22 -18.40
CA ASP A 23 -0.15 -1.80 -19.75
C ASP A 23 -1.39 -0.87 -19.72
N LEU A 24 -1.76 -0.31 -18.57
CA LEU A 24 -2.95 0.55 -18.51
C LEU A 24 -2.67 1.85 -19.27
N PRO A 25 -3.63 2.31 -20.10
CA PRO A 25 -3.51 3.62 -20.71
C PRO A 25 -3.45 4.68 -19.60
N GLU A 26 -2.58 5.66 -19.77
CA GLU A 26 -2.51 6.82 -18.89
C GLU A 26 -3.70 7.75 -19.16
N MET A 27 -4.39 8.16 -18.11
CA MET A 27 -5.45 9.16 -18.19
C MET A 27 -4.82 10.56 -18.30
N ASP A 28 -5.31 11.38 -19.24
CA ASP A 28 -4.93 12.78 -19.33
C ASP A 28 -5.33 13.57 -18.07
N LEU A 29 -4.57 14.61 -17.71
CA LEU A 29 -4.77 15.39 -16.50
C LEU A 29 -6.14 16.08 -16.44
N ASP A 30 -6.66 16.59 -17.56
CA ASP A 30 -7.98 17.23 -17.59
C ASP A 30 -9.11 16.19 -17.55
N ALA A 31 -8.90 15.02 -18.16
CA ALA A 31 -9.81 13.88 -18.01
C ALA A 31 -9.88 13.41 -16.54
N TYR A 32 -8.72 13.35 -15.87
CA TYR A 32 -8.64 12.99 -14.45
C TYR A 32 -9.34 13.99 -13.55
N ARG A 33 -9.14 15.29 -13.79
CA ARG A 33 -9.87 16.37 -13.08
C ARG A 33 -11.38 16.27 -13.28
N GLY A 34 -11.82 15.97 -14.50
CA GLY A 34 -13.23 15.72 -14.81
C GLY A 34 -13.76 14.49 -14.05
N TRP A 35 -12.96 13.43 -13.96
CA TRP A 35 -13.33 12.19 -13.26
C TRP A 35 -13.47 12.39 -11.74
N ILE A 36 -12.63 13.23 -11.13
CA ILE A 36 -12.68 13.55 -9.70
C ILE A 36 -13.51 14.81 -9.39
N ALA A 37 -14.27 15.36 -10.34
CA ALA A 37 -14.94 16.65 -10.18
C ALA A 37 -15.93 16.71 -9.00
N ASP A 38 -16.56 15.57 -8.66
CA ASP A 38 -17.49 15.46 -7.54
C ASP A 38 -16.81 15.06 -6.21
N VAL A 39 -15.48 14.98 -6.18
CA VAL A 39 -14.69 14.64 -5.00
C VAL A 39 -14.18 15.91 -4.32
N GLU A 40 -14.42 16.04 -3.02
CA GLU A 40 -13.83 17.11 -2.23
C GLU A 40 -12.31 16.90 -2.06
N PRO A 41 -11.48 17.95 -2.22
CA PRO A 41 -10.06 17.86 -1.94
C PRO A 41 -9.81 17.41 -0.48
N PRO A 42 -8.91 16.44 -0.23
CA PRO A 42 -8.68 15.97 1.13
C PRO A 42 -8.12 17.09 2.00
N THR A 43 -8.61 17.20 3.23
CA THR A 43 -8.14 18.20 4.21
C THR A 43 -6.74 17.85 4.73
N ASP A 44 -6.04 18.82 5.33
CA ASP A 44 -4.73 18.55 5.95
C ASP A 44 -4.83 17.52 7.10
N ALA A 45 -5.95 17.51 7.83
CA ALA A 45 -6.21 16.51 8.86
C ALA A 45 -6.35 15.10 8.27
N GLN A 46 -7.10 14.96 7.16
CA GLN A 46 -7.25 13.68 6.45
C GLN A 46 -5.92 13.21 5.86
N ILE A 47 -5.11 14.10 5.28
CA ILE A 47 -3.76 13.78 4.78
C ILE A 47 -2.86 13.27 5.91
N ALA A 48 -2.86 13.94 7.07
CA ALA A 48 -2.07 13.53 8.22
C ALA A 48 -2.53 12.16 8.76
N ALA A 49 -3.85 11.96 8.90
CA ALA A 49 -4.44 10.70 9.34
C ALA A 49 -4.13 9.56 8.35
N PHE A 50 -4.15 9.84 7.05
CA PHE A 50 -3.82 8.85 6.03
C PHE A 50 -2.34 8.47 6.06
N ALA A 51 -1.43 9.43 6.30
CA ALA A 51 -0.01 9.13 6.48
C ALA A 51 0.22 8.17 7.66
N ASP A 52 -0.49 8.37 8.78
CA ASP A 52 -0.44 7.47 9.94
C ASP A 52 -1.02 6.09 9.63
N TYR A 53 -2.16 6.05 8.93
CA TYR A 53 -2.78 4.80 8.48
C TYR A 53 -1.83 3.98 7.62
N VAL A 54 -1.25 4.60 6.58
CA VAL A 54 -0.32 3.94 5.66
C VAL A 54 0.93 3.49 6.42
N ALA A 55 1.56 4.35 7.22
CA ALA A 55 2.74 3.99 8.02
C ALA A 55 2.49 2.82 8.99
N GLY A 56 1.26 2.62 9.46
CA GLY A 56 0.86 1.52 10.34
C GLY A 56 0.45 0.22 9.63
N ALA A 57 0.27 0.22 8.31
CA ALA A 57 -0.18 -0.96 7.59
C ALA A 57 0.92 -2.03 7.45
N ARG A 58 0.59 -3.27 7.83
CA ARG A 58 1.54 -4.37 8.07
C ARG A 58 1.93 -5.18 6.83
N SER A 59 1.18 -5.05 5.72
CA SER A 59 1.37 -5.84 4.51
C SER A 59 2.49 -5.26 3.65
N TRP A 60 2.51 -3.95 3.46
CA TRP A 60 3.36 -3.34 2.44
C TRP A 60 4.78 -3.00 2.90
N TYR A 61 5.02 -2.68 4.18
CA TYR A 61 6.36 -2.25 4.64
C TYR A 61 7.45 -3.30 4.40
N LYS A 62 7.08 -4.59 4.39
CA LYS A 62 7.97 -5.73 4.12
C LYS A 62 8.55 -5.71 2.72
N HIS A 63 7.92 -4.96 1.81
CA HIS A 63 8.33 -4.83 0.43
C HIS A 63 9.23 -3.61 0.18
N LEU A 64 9.31 -2.72 1.17
CA LEU A 64 10.24 -1.61 1.16
C LEU A 64 11.64 -2.06 1.58
N PRO A 65 12.68 -1.40 1.06
CA PRO A 65 14.04 -1.65 1.52
C PRO A 65 14.21 -1.14 2.95
N LEU A 66 14.90 -1.91 3.78
CA LEU A 66 15.23 -1.50 5.17
C LEU A 66 16.27 -0.38 5.18
N THR A 67 17.13 -0.33 4.17
CA THR A 67 18.15 0.70 4.00
C THR A 67 17.86 1.55 2.78
N PRO A 68 18.31 2.81 2.76
CA PRO A 68 18.46 3.59 1.56
C PRO A 68 19.17 2.85 0.40
N PRO A 69 18.93 3.28 -0.84
CA PRO A 69 17.86 4.22 -1.24
C PRO A 69 16.47 3.62 -0.96
N GLY A 70 15.51 4.49 -0.64
CA GLY A 70 14.11 4.06 -0.48
C GLY A 70 13.50 3.60 -1.81
N LYS A 71 12.27 3.11 -1.75
CA LYS A 71 11.45 2.87 -2.95
C LYS A 71 10.47 4.01 -3.16
N LEU A 72 10.19 4.29 -4.44
CA LEU A 72 9.16 5.23 -4.82
C LEU A 72 7.80 4.71 -4.34
N PHE A 73 7.08 5.59 -3.65
CA PHE A 73 5.76 5.34 -3.11
C PHE A 73 4.86 6.48 -3.57
N GLN A 74 3.71 6.16 -4.17
CA GLN A 74 2.87 7.12 -4.86
C GLN A 74 1.51 7.23 -4.18
N PHE A 75 1.03 8.46 -4.03
CA PHE A 75 -0.30 8.80 -3.54
C PHE A 75 -1.11 9.46 -4.66
N TYR A 76 -2.42 9.21 -4.69
CA TYR A 76 -3.34 9.77 -5.68
C TYR A 76 -4.76 9.85 -5.13
N ILE A 77 -5.67 10.51 -5.86
CA ILE A 77 -7.10 10.53 -5.55
C ILE A 77 -7.80 9.40 -6.33
N ASP A 78 -8.54 8.56 -5.62
CA ASP A 78 -9.43 7.55 -6.18
C ASP A 78 -10.84 7.78 -5.60
N PRO A 79 -11.82 8.23 -6.39
CA PRO A 79 -13.24 8.30 -5.99
C PRO A 79 -13.76 6.96 -5.40
N HIS A 80 -13.11 5.84 -5.72
CA HIS A 80 -13.44 4.52 -5.21
C HIS A 80 -12.52 4.06 -4.06
N ALA A 81 -11.76 4.97 -3.43
CA ALA A 81 -10.99 4.64 -2.23
C ALA A 81 -11.90 4.15 -1.09
N GLY A 82 -11.44 3.13 -0.36
CA GLY A 82 -12.20 2.50 0.72
C GLY A 82 -13.30 1.53 0.26
N VAL A 83 -13.37 1.19 -1.03
CA VAL A 83 -14.34 0.27 -1.63
C VAL A 83 -13.69 -1.08 -1.95
N ASP A 84 -14.44 -2.18 -1.84
CA ASP A 84 -13.98 -3.49 -2.30
C ASP A 84 -14.04 -3.58 -3.83
N ARG A 85 -12.99 -4.13 -4.44
CA ARG A 85 -12.96 -4.50 -5.86
C ARG A 85 -13.16 -6.00 -5.96
N LEU A 86 -14.27 -6.42 -6.54
CA LEU A 86 -14.65 -7.81 -6.75
C LEU A 86 -14.42 -8.16 -8.22
N VAL A 87 -13.60 -9.16 -8.50
CA VAL A 87 -13.32 -9.59 -9.87
C VAL A 87 -14.04 -10.91 -10.12
N ASN A 88 -14.86 -10.98 -11.17
CA ASN A 88 -15.53 -12.22 -11.56
C ASN A 88 -14.69 -13.02 -12.58
N ARG A 89 -15.19 -14.18 -13.03
CA ARG A 89 -14.48 -15.03 -14.01
C ARG A 89 -14.33 -14.42 -15.41
N SER A 90 -15.20 -13.47 -15.80
CA SER A 90 -15.00 -12.70 -17.04
C SER A 90 -13.96 -11.59 -16.87
N GLY A 91 -13.42 -11.43 -15.66
CA GLY A 91 -12.50 -10.39 -15.26
C GLY A 91 -13.17 -9.03 -15.04
N GLU A 92 -14.49 -8.93 -15.10
CA GLU A 92 -15.22 -7.70 -14.79
C GLU A 92 -15.03 -7.34 -13.33
N VAL A 93 -14.79 -6.04 -13.09
CA VAL A 93 -14.60 -5.48 -11.76
C VAL A 93 -15.90 -4.87 -11.28
N HIS A 94 -16.41 -5.38 -10.16
CA HIS A 94 -17.54 -4.79 -9.45
C HIS A 94 -17.05 -4.08 -8.19
N LEU A 95 -17.54 -2.85 -8.00
CA LEU A 95 -17.25 -2.05 -6.82
C LEU A 95 -18.32 -2.30 -5.77
N ARG A 96 -17.92 -2.71 -4.57
CA ARG A 96 -18.82 -2.96 -3.44
C ARG A 96 -18.45 -2.07 -2.26
N MET A 97 -19.37 -1.21 -1.85
CA MET A 97 -19.23 -0.40 -0.65
C MET A 97 -19.11 -1.30 0.58
N ARG A 98 -18.14 -1.00 1.46
CA ARG A 98 -18.01 -1.66 2.75
C ARG A 98 -19.00 -1.06 3.72
N THR A 99 -19.86 -1.89 4.28
CA THR A 99 -20.81 -1.54 5.33
C THR A 99 -20.59 -2.44 6.54
N GLU A 100 -21.27 -2.17 7.65
CA GLU A 100 -21.28 -3.06 8.83
C GLU A 100 -21.74 -4.49 8.54
N GLN A 101 -22.42 -4.71 7.41
CA GLN A 101 -22.86 -6.02 6.93
C GLN A 101 -21.86 -6.69 6.00
N THR A 102 -20.83 -5.97 5.56
CA THR A 102 -19.74 -6.54 4.76
C THR A 102 -18.78 -7.26 5.71
N THR A 103 -18.46 -8.53 5.43
CA THR A 103 -17.51 -9.26 6.27
C THR A 103 -16.15 -8.56 6.28
N PRO A 104 -15.58 -8.29 7.47
CA PRO A 104 -14.27 -7.67 7.57
C PRO A 104 -13.19 -8.51 6.90
N PHE A 105 -12.54 -7.94 5.88
CA PHE A 105 -11.38 -8.51 5.24
C PHE A 105 -10.15 -7.71 5.66
N HIS A 106 -9.22 -8.36 6.36
CA HIS A 106 -7.94 -7.82 6.80
C HIS A 106 -7.98 -6.88 8.04
N TYR A 107 -6.84 -6.72 8.72
CA TYR A 107 -6.74 -5.97 9.98
C TYR A 107 -6.91 -4.45 9.83
N SER A 108 -6.98 -3.96 8.61
CA SER A 108 -7.16 -2.56 8.25
C SER A 108 -8.58 -2.25 7.77
N TRP A 109 -9.51 -3.18 8.00
CA TRP A 109 -10.90 -3.04 7.57
C TRP A 109 -11.62 -1.92 8.32
N MET A 110 -12.44 -1.18 7.58
CA MET A 110 -13.39 -0.18 8.04
C MET A 110 -14.46 0.00 6.96
N THR A 111 -15.62 0.54 7.33
CA THR A 111 -16.64 0.87 6.33
C THR A 111 -16.14 1.94 5.36
N THR A 112 -16.70 2.00 4.15
CA THR A 112 -16.30 3.02 3.18
C THR A 112 -16.62 4.43 3.68
N ALA A 113 -17.70 4.57 4.46
CA ALA A 113 -18.08 5.83 5.09
C ALA A 113 -17.00 6.29 6.08
N GLU A 114 -16.58 5.42 7.01
CA GLU A 114 -15.49 5.72 7.96
C GLU A 114 -14.18 6.04 7.23
N TYR A 115 -13.82 5.25 6.22
CA TYR A 115 -12.62 5.50 5.42
C TYR A 115 -12.63 6.91 4.82
N ARG A 116 -13.75 7.29 4.18
CA ARG A 116 -13.89 8.59 3.52
C ARG A 116 -13.97 9.75 4.50
N GLU A 117 -14.57 9.55 5.67
CA GLU A 117 -14.52 10.54 6.74
C GLU A 117 -13.08 10.80 7.17
N TRP A 118 -12.31 9.74 7.42
CA TRP A 118 -10.97 9.84 7.98
C TRP A 118 -9.90 10.24 6.97
N PHE A 119 -10.05 9.84 5.70
CA PHE A 119 -9.00 9.93 4.69
C PHE A 119 -9.45 10.59 3.39
N GLY A 120 -10.73 10.93 3.26
CA GLY A 120 -11.30 11.37 1.98
C GLY A 120 -11.20 10.27 0.93
N CYS A 121 -10.81 10.66 -0.29
CA CYS A 121 -10.60 9.75 -1.41
C CYS A 121 -9.10 9.48 -1.67
N LEU A 122 -8.26 9.58 -0.64
CA LEU A 122 -6.83 9.27 -0.76
C LEU A 122 -6.61 7.77 -1.00
N ALA A 123 -5.75 7.45 -1.95
CA ALA A 123 -5.26 6.11 -2.22
C ALA A 123 -3.73 6.13 -2.33
N PHE A 124 -3.11 4.95 -2.29
CA PHE A 124 -1.69 4.79 -2.49
C PHE A 124 -1.37 3.53 -3.31
N SER A 125 -0.23 3.57 -3.99
CA SER A 125 0.37 2.41 -4.64
C SER A 125 1.82 2.25 -4.20
N CYS A 126 2.22 0.99 -4.11
CA CYS A 126 3.60 0.61 -3.84
C CYS A 126 4.03 -0.40 -4.90
N ALA A 127 4.92 0.01 -5.79
CA ALA A 127 5.47 -0.80 -6.90
C ALA A 127 6.27 -2.05 -6.43
N ALA A 128 6.15 -2.46 -5.17
CA ALA A 128 6.96 -3.47 -4.52
C ALA A 128 6.17 -4.61 -3.87
N GLY A 129 4.86 -4.48 -3.68
CA GLY A 129 4.05 -5.50 -2.99
C GLY A 129 3.96 -6.84 -3.74
N SER A 130 3.43 -7.87 -3.08
CA SER A 130 2.86 -9.06 -3.74
C SER A 130 1.34 -8.90 -3.82
N GLY A 131 0.73 -9.16 -4.98
CA GLY A 131 -0.72 -9.35 -5.06
C GLY A 131 -1.06 -10.56 -4.21
N LEU A 132 -1.81 -10.38 -3.11
CA LEU A 132 -2.33 -11.52 -2.37
C LEU A 132 -3.57 -12.02 -3.10
N PHE A 133 -3.36 -13.07 -3.89
CA PHE A 133 -4.44 -13.93 -4.36
C PHE A 133 -4.59 -15.04 -3.33
N MET A 134 -5.76 -15.13 -2.71
CA MET A 134 -6.13 -16.33 -1.98
C MET A 134 -6.93 -17.17 -2.96
N ASP A 135 -6.25 -18.12 -3.61
CA ASP A 135 -6.93 -19.22 -4.25
C ASP A 135 -7.25 -20.25 -3.16
N ASP A 136 -8.49 -20.23 -2.66
CA ASP A 136 -8.96 -21.20 -1.67
C ASP A 136 -9.77 -22.33 -2.33
N GLN A 137 -9.36 -22.76 -3.52
CA GLN A 137 -9.91 -23.92 -4.22
C GLN A 137 -8.90 -25.04 -4.41
N LEU A 138 -8.48 -25.65 -3.30
CA LEU A 138 -8.03 -27.05 -3.31
C LEU A 138 -8.73 -27.87 -2.21
N GLY A 139 -9.97 -28.27 -2.50
CA GLY A 139 -10.40 -29.63 -2.14
C GLY A 139 -11.57 -29.84 -1.17
N ASN A 140 -12.54 -28.91 -1.01
CA ASN A 140 -13.76 -29.23 -0.24
C ASN A 140 -15.04 -28.61 -0.87
N PRO A 141 -16.06 -29.41 -1.25
CA PRO A 141 -17.30 -28.91 -1.84
C PRO A 141 -18.25 -28.23 -0.83
N ASP A 142 -17.91 -28.19 0.46
CA ASP A 142 -18.62 -27.41 1.47
C ASP A 142 -17.72 -26.25 1.97
N LEU A 143 -17.88 -25.11 1.30
CA LEU A 143 -17.45 -23.73 1.61
C LEU A 143 -16.89 -23.44 3.02
N LEU A 144 -15.71 -22.83 3.09
CA LEU A 144 -15.29 -21.92 4.18
C LEU A 144 -14.34 -20.81 3.66
N ILE A 145 -14.89 -19.86 2.91
CA ILE A 145 -14.48 -18.45 3.11
C ILE A 145 -15.08 -18.06 4.47
N ASP A 146 -14.28 -17.46 5.35
CA ASP A 146 -14.60 -17.24 6.77
C ASP A 146 -16.08 -16.86 7.04
N ASN A 147 -16.64 -17.49 8.08
CA ASN A 147 -17.99 -18.07 8.10
C ASN A 147 -19.14 -17.07 8.38
N ASN A 148 -19.15 -15.89 7.75
CA ASN A 148 -20.27 -14.93 7.91
C ASN A 148 -20.58 -14.05 6.70
N CYS A 149 -19.95 -14.27 5.54
CA CYS A 149 -20.35 -13.59 4.30
C CYS A 149 -21.23 -14.48 3.44
N THR A 150 -22.41 -14.90 3.94
CA THR A 150 -23.46 -15.30 3.02
C THR A 150 -23.92 -14.03 2.30
N LEU A 151 -23.46 -13.82 1.07
CA LEU A 151 -24.17 -12.95 0.13
C LEU A 151 -25.64 -13.41 0.17
N PRO A 152 -26.61 -12.53 0.45
CA PRO A 152 -28.00 -12.93 0.44
C PRO A 152 -28.28 -13.60 -0.90
N ALA A 153 -28.86 -14.80 -0.86
CA ALA A 153 -29.27 -15.63 -1.99
C ALA A 153 -30.36 -14.97 -2.89
N ALA A 154 -30.43 -13.64 -2.90
CA ALA A 154 -31.35 -12.81 -3.65
C ALA A 154 -30.82 -12.39 -5.03
N LEU A 155 -29.61 -12.83 -5.43
CA LEU A 155 -29.25 -12.90 -6.84
C LEU A 155 -29.77 -14.25 -7.37
N HIS A 156 -30.90 -14.19 -8.08
CA HIS A 156 -31.73 -15.30 -8.50
C HIS A 156 -30.98 -16.45 -9.21
N SER A 157 -30.86 -17.56 -8.47
CA SER A 157 -30.96 -19.01 -8.77
C SER A 157 -30.95 -19.58 -10.22
N ALA A 158 -30.29 -18.98 -11.20
CA ALA A 158 -29.95 -19.68 -12.45
C ALA A 158 -28.45 -19.59 -12.81
N ASP A 159 -27.71 -18.63 -12.25
CA ASP A 159 -26.26 -18.43 -12.45
C ASP A 159 -25.43 -18.73 -11.18
N ALA A 160 -25.93 -19.61 -10.30
CA ALA A 160 -25.37 -19.90 -8.97
C ALA A 160 -24.00 -20.65 -8.97
N ALA A 161 -23.20 -20.52 -10.02
CA ALA A 161 -21.96 -21.29 -10.17
C ALA A 161 -20.69 -20.54 -9.79
N TYR A 162 -20.68 -19.21 -9.57
CA TYR A 162 -19.39 -18.49 -9.46
C TYR A 162 -19.37 -17.41 -8.38
N GLU A 163 -18.51 -17.61 -7.37
CA GLU A 163 -18.20 -16.63 -6.35
C GLU A 163 -17.11 -15.66 -6.86
N PRO A 164 -17.31 -14.34 -6.81
CA PRO A 164 -16.30 -13.37 -7.19
C PRO A 164 -15.14 -13.37 -6.18
N VAL A 165 -13.92 -13.19 -6.68
CA VAL A 165 -12.72 -13.10 -5.82
C VAL A 165 -12.58 -11.67 -5.33
N LEU A 166 -12.44 -11.52 -4.01
CA LEU A 166 -12.10 -10.24 -3.39
C LEU A 166 -10.62 -9.96 -3.61
N VAL A 167 -10.34 -8.85 -4.31
CA VAL A 167 -8.97 -8.38 -4.49
C VAL A 167 -8.72 -7.25 -3.50
N ASP A 168 -7.64 -7.37 -2.71
CA ASP A 168 -7.21 -6.27 -1.84
C ASP A 168 -6.96 -5.02 -2.71
N SER A 169 -7.68 -3.95 -2.37
CA SER A 169 -7.68 -2.68 -3.10
C SER A 169 -6.37 -1.90 -2.96
N THR A 170 -5.44 -2.34 -2.11
CA THR A 170 -4.09 -1.77 -2.03
C THR A 170 -3.21 -2.29 -3.17
N CYS A 171 -3.50 -1.80 -4.38
CA CYS A 171 -2.87 -2.25 -5.61
C CYS A 171 -1.37 -1.91 -5.69
N HIS A 172 -0.63 -2.80 -6.34
CA HIS A 172 0.80 -2.69 -6.66
C HIS A 172 1.10 -1.53 -7.60
N GLN A 173 0.13 -1.23 -8.47
CA GLN A 173 0.16 -0.12 -9.39
C GLN A 173 -0.99 0.85 -9.10
N PRO A 174 -0.80 2.14 -9.40
CA PRO A 174 -1.89 3.09 -9.33
C PRO A 174 -2.88 2.79 -10.47
N THR A 175 -4.06 2.27 -10.11
CA THR A 175 -5.12 1.87 -11.05
C THR A 175 -6.42 2.56 -10.69
N LEU A 176 -6.95 3.33 -11.63
CA LEU A 176 -8.25 3.98 -11.55
C LEU A 176 -9.30 3.12 -12.25
N GLN A 177 -10.28 2.61 -11.49
CA GLN A 177 -11.36 1.83 -12.09
C GLN A 177 -12.44 2.80 -12.61
N ILE A 178 -12.53 2.99 -13.92
CA ILE A 178 -13.48 3.94 -14.53
C ILE A 178 -14.84 3.28 -14.79
N SER A 179 -14.82 2.02 -15.19
CA SER A 179 -16.01 1.18 -15.41
C SER A 179 -15.75 -0.25 -14.98
N CYS A 180 -16.70 -1.18 -15.12
CA CYS A 180 -16.44 -2.60 -14.82
C CYS A 180 -15.40 -3.26 -15.75
N LEU A 181 -15.15 -2.67 -16.92
CA LEU A 181 -14.27 -3.24 -17.96
C LEU A 181 -13.02 -2.40 -18.24
N THR A 182 -13.01 -1.13 -17.81
CA THR A 182 -11.94 -0.19 -18.13
C THR A 182 -11.27 0.33 -16.87
N ALA A 183 -9.94 0.32 -16.92
CA ALA A 183 -9.09 0.91 -15.91
C ALA A 183 -7.99 1.72 -16.62
N ASP A 184 -7.66 2.86 -16.04
CA ASP A 184 -6.57 3.71 -16.51
C ASP A 184 -5.58 3.93 -15.37
N SER A 185 -4.37 4.39 -15.68
CA SER A 185 -3.45 4.92 -14.68
C SER A 185 -3.73 6.41 -14.43
N PRO A 186 -3.55 6.94 -13.20
CA PRO A 186 -3.59 8.38 -12.98
C PRO A 186 -2.55 9.11 -13.84
N PRO A 187 -2.75 10.40 -14.14
CA PRO A 187 -1.78 11.20 -14.88
C PRO A 187 -0.41 11.17 -14.22
N GLN A 188 0.66 11.12 -15.02
CA GLN A 188 2.03 11.09 -14.53
C GLN A 188 2.33 12.29 -13.61
N GLU A 189 1.78 13.48 -13.90
CA GLU A 189 1.98 14.66 -13.06
C GLU A 189 1.39 14.50 -11.66
N VAL A 190 0.25 13.82 -11.54
CA VAL A 190 -0.39 13.52 -10.24
C VAL A 190 0.48 12.52 -9.48
N LEU A 191 0.95 11.46 -10.16
CA LEU A 191 1.79 10.44 -9.56
C LEU A 191 3.15 10.97 -9.12
N GLU A 192 3.79 11.82 -9.92
CA GLU A 192 5.06 12.47 -9.59
C GLU A 192 4.91 13.44 -8.43
N ALA A 193 3.86 14.28 -8.43
CA ALA A 193 3.58 15.18 -7.32
C ALA A 193 3.31 14.42 -6.02
N GLY A 194 2.59 13.31 -6.12
CA GLY A 194 2.25 12.38 -5.05
C GLY A 194 3.34 11.38 -4.70
N ALA A 195 4.54 11.48 -5.28
CA ALA A 195 5.61 10.55 -5.01
C ALA A 195 6.47 10.97 -3.83
N CYS A 196 6.93 9.97 -3.06
CA CYS A 196 8.04 10.12 -2.12
C CYS A 196 8.88 8.84 -2.05
N SER A 197 10.11 8.93 -1.53
CA SER A 197 10.98 7.77 -1.32
C SER A 197 10.87 7.28 0.12
N LEU A 198 10.43 6.04 0.31
CA LEU A 198 10.25 5.43 1.62
C LEU A 198 11.17 4.23 1.85
N THR A 199 11.64 4.07 3.08
CA THR A 199 12.26 2.84 3.58
C THR A 199 11.30 2.16 4.55
N ALA A 200 11.48 0.86 4.78
CA ALA A 200 10.62 0.09 5.68
C ALA A 200 10.58 0.68 7.11
N LEU A 201 11.59 1.48 7.50
CA LEU A 201 11.64 2.16 8.78
C LEU A 201 10.46 3.09 9.07
N VAL A 202 9.70 3.52 8.05
CA VAL A 202 8.44 4.24 8.24
C VAL A 202 7.46 3.46 9.13
N HIS A 203 7.51 2.12 9.07
CA HIS A 203 6.63 1.26 9.85
C HIS A 203 7.17 1.00 11.27
N PRO A 204 6.32 1.08 12.32
CA PRO A 204 6.75 0.90 13.70
C PRO A 204 7.50 -0.40 13.99
N ARG A 205 7.11 -1.51 13.35
CA ARG A 205 7.67 -2.85 13.59
C ARG A 205 8.95 -3.14 12.81
N ALA A 206 9.32 -2.32 11.82
CA ALA A 206 10.48 -2.57 10.98
C ALA A 206 11.83 -2.34 11.69
N THR A 207 11.82 -1.74 12.90
CA THR A 207 13.05 -1.42 13.64
C THR A 207 13.85 -2.68 14.02
N GLU A 208 13.18 -3.78 14.38
CA GLU A 208 13.84 -5.04 14.71
C GLU A 208 14.51 -5.66 13.46
N ASP A 209 13.76 -5.76 12.36
CA ASP A 209 14.27 -6.26 11.07
C ASP A 209 15.44 -5.42 10.54
N PHE A 210 15.34 -4.10 10.72
CA PHE A 210 16.39 -3.15 10.37
C PHE A 210 17.68 -3.42 11.17
N LEU A 211 17.57 -3.54 12.49
CA LEU A 211 18.71 -3.83 13.37
C LEU A 211 19.38 -5.15 12.96
N ALA A 212 18.60 -6.22 12.80
CA ALA A 212 19.12 -7.53 12.40
C ALA A 212 19.89 -7.44 11.06
N THR A 213 19.32 -6.73 10.08
CA THR A 213 19.92 -6.54 8.76
C THR A 213 21.21 -5.72 8.81
N GLN A 214 21.22 -4.61 9.56
CA GLN A 214 22.41 -3.75 9.69
C GLN A 214 23.56 -4.46 10.40
N LEU A 215 23.28 -5.17 11.50
CA LEU A 215 24.30 -5.90 12.24
C LEU A 215 24.91 -7.04 11.41
N ALA A 216 24.10 -7.72 10.60
CA ALA A 216 24.59 -8.70 9.64
C ALA A 216 25.52 -8.06 8.59
N ALA A 217 25.19 -6.87 8.09
CA ALA A 217 26.01 -6.14 7.11
C ALA A 217 27.35 -5.67 7.69
N ILE A 218 27.35 -5.14 8.93
CA ILE A 218 28.55 -4.72 9.66
C ILE A 218 29.52 -5.92 9.83
N LYS A 219 29.01 -7.07 10.30
CA LYS A 219 29.81 -8.30 10.45
C LYS A 219 30.44 -8.77 9.15
N ARG A 220 29.74 -8.62 8.03
CA ARG A 220 30.24 -8.99 6.70
C ARG A 220 31.20 -7.95 6.11
N LYS A 221 31.43 -6.82 6.78
CA LYS A 221 32.16 -5.65 6.24
C LYS A 221 31.59 -5.19 4.89
N GLN A 222 30.28 -5.39 4.68
CA GLN A 222 29.54 -5.01 3.47
C GLN A 222 28.81 -3.67 3.66
N TYR A 223 29.21 -2.91 4.68
CA TYR A 223 28.60 -1.64 5.00
C TYR A 223 28.90 -0.61 3.89
N LYS A 224 27.84 -0.06 3.30
CA LYS A 224 27.89 1.05 2.35
C LYS A 224 27.19 2.25 2.96
N ARG A 225 27.88 3.39 3.01
CA ARG A 225 27.29 4.69 3.32
C ARG A 225 26.54 5.18 2.08
N TYR A 226 25.34 5.72 2.26
CA TYR A 226 24.51 6.22 1.17
C TYR A 226 24.44 7.75 1.26
N ASP A 227 25.16 8.45 0.40
CA ASP A 227 25.31 9.92 0.47
C ASP A 227 23.99 10.70 0.23
N ALA A 228 22.91 10.04 -0.19
CA ALA A 228 21.74 10.68 -0.80
C ALA A 228 20.53 10.95 0.10
N MET A 229 20.49 10.53 1.37
CA MET A 229 19.24 10.52 2.17
C MET A 229 19.24 11.37 3.45
N GLY A 230 20.25 12.23 3.62
CA GLY A 230 20.28 13.23 4.70
C GLY A 230 20.87 12.73 6.02
N GLY A 231 21.16 13.67 6.93
CA GLY A 231 22.02 13.43 8.09
C GLY A 231 21.45 12.51 9.19
N VAL A 232 20.14 12.24 9.22
CA VAL A 232 19.53 11.42 10.29
C VAL A 232 19.89 9.95 10.11
N PHE A 233 19.78 9.41 8.90
CA PHE A 233 20.09 8.00 8.64
C PHE A 233 21.58 7.70 8.86
N ASP A 234 22.46 8.59 8.43
CA ASP A 234 23.89 8.54 8.73
C ASP A 234 24.15 8.47 10.23
N SER A 235 23.46 9.30 11.02
CA SER A 235 23.58 9.30 12.48
C SER A 235 23.10 7.98 13.09
N ILE A 236 22.05 7.35 12.55
CA ILE A 236 21.59 6.01 12.98
C ILE A 236 22.71 4.99 12.76
N GLN A 237 23.33 5.00 11.59
CA GLN A 237 24.36 4.04 11.23
C GLN A 237 25.67 4.23 12.01
N ASP A 238 26.09 5.49 12.17
CA ASP A 238 27.28 5.84 12.97
C ASP A 238 27.05 5.38 14.42
N ARG A 239 25.88 5.68 15.00
CA ARG A 239 25.53 5.24 16.37
C ARG A 239 25.47 3.72 16.51
N LEU A 240 24.90 3.02 15.53
CA LEU A 240 24.84 1.55 15.57
C LEU A 240 26.24 0.93 15.52
N SER A 241 27.14 1.48 14.71
CA SER A 241 28.54 1.05 14.62
C SER A 241 29.28 1.26 15.94
N ASP A 242 29.06 2.41 16.60
CA ASP A 242 29.61 2.68 17.93
C ASP A 242 29.13 1.69 18.98
N LEU A 243 27.85 1.29 18.93
CA LEU A 243 27.28 0.33 19.86
C LEU A 243 27.84 -1.08 19.62
N ASP A 244 28.01 -1.48 18.36
CA ASP A 244 28.57 -2.79 18.00
C ASP A 244 30.03 -2.93 18.47
N ALA A 245 30.83 -1.85 18.36
CA ALA A 245 32.21 -1.84 18.84
C ALA A 245 32.35 -2.01 20.37
N GLN A 246 31.28 -1.80 21.15
CA GLN A 246 31.28 -1.89 22.60
C GLN A 246 30.90 -3.28 23.15
N VAL A 247 30.45 -4.20 22.29
CA VAL A 247 29.96 -5.52 22.70
C VAL A 247 30.56 -6.61 21.81
N SER A 248 30.48 -7.87 22.26
CA SER A 248 31.15 -8.98 21.55
C SER A 248 30.19 -9.75 20.62
N SER A 249 28.89 -9.47 20.67
CA SER A 249 27.88 -10.21 19.90
C SER A 249 26.77 -9.29 19.37
N SER A 250 26.15 -9.68 18.24
CA SER A 250 25.06 -8.88 17.64
C SER A 250 23.79 -8.88 18.48
N ASP A 251 23.50 -9.94 19.22
CA ASP A 251 22.31 -10.00 20.07
C ASP A 251 22.42 -8.98 21.21
N GLU A 252 23.63 -8.83 21.78
CA GLU A 252 23.94 -7.77 22.73
C GLU A 252 23.85 -6.39 22.08
N THR A 253 24.34 -6.22 20.84
CA THR A 253 24.23 -4.94 20.11
C THR A 253 22.78 -4.56 19.89
N ALA A 254 21.94 -5.50 19.43
CA ALA A 254 20.52 -5.26 19.19
C ALA A 254 19.79 -4.89 20.50
N LYS A 255 20.04 -5.63 21.58
CA LYS A 255 19.46 -5.33 22.91
C LYS A 255 19.90 -3.95 23.42
N LYS A 256 21.17 -3.61 23.21
CA LYS A 256 21.72 -2.30 23.59
C LYS A 256 21.13 -1.17 22.75
N ALA A 257 21.04 -1.34 21.43
CA ALA A 257 20.42 -0.37 20.53
C ALA A 257 18.96 -0.10 20.90
N SER A 258 18.18 -1.15 21.19
CA SER A 258 16.78 -1.02 21.60
C SER A 258 16.58 -0.33 22.96
N SER A 259 17.63 -0.22 23.78
CA SER A 259 17.60 0.49 25.07
C SER A 259 18.43 1.77 25.09
N ASP A 260 19.15 2.07 24.01
CA ASP A 260 19.97 3.28 23.88
C ASP A 260 19.07 4.47 23.53
N PRO A 261 18.95 5.48 24.42
CA PRO A 261 18.01 6.58 24.21
C PRO A 261 18.36 7.42 22.97
N VAL A 262 19.64 7.52 22.62
CA VAL A 262 20.09 8.25 21.42
C VAL A 262 19.66 7.52 20.17
N PHE A 263 19.93 6.21 20.07
CA PHE A 263 19.50 5.39 18.94
C PHE A 263 17.98 5.39 18.77
N VAL A 264 17.22 5.21 19.87
CA VAL A 264 15.75 5.26 19.85
C VAL A 264 15.24 6.61 19.35
N ALA A 265 15.84 7.72 19.81
CA ALA A 265 15.48 9.06 19.35
C ALA A 265 15.75 9.26 17.85
N LEU A 266 16.88 8.76 17.35
CA LEU A 266 17.22 8.84 15.93
C LEU A 266 16.26 8.02 15.05
N ILE A 267 15.88 6.80 15.48
CA ILE A 267 14.87 5.99 14.80
C ILE A 267 13.52 6.71 14.77
N HIS A 268 13.12 7.33 15.88
CA HIS A 268 11.89 8.11 15.94
C HIS A 268 11.95 9.33 15.00
N GLN A 269 13.07 10.05 14.99
CA GLN A 269 13.29 11.18 14.11
C GLN A 269 13.19 10.78 12.63
N GLU A 270 13.76 9.63 12.24
CA GLU A 270 13.67 9.14 10.86
C GLU A 270 12.23 8.73 10.49
N LYS A 271 11.50 8.08 11.40
CA LYS A 271 10.06 7.80 11.23
C LYS A 271 9.25 9.08 11.01
N THR A 272 9.48 10.10 11.83
CA THR A 272 8.83 11.41 11.69
C THR A 272 9.15 12.05 10.35
N ARG A 273 10.40 12.00 9.90
CA ARG A 273 10.83 12.54 8.61
C ARG A 273 10.15 11.82 7.43
N LEU A 274 10.09 10.49 7.46
CA LEU A 274 9.43 9.69 6.41
C LEU A 274 7.92 9.97 6.37
N ARG A 275 7.26 10.05 7.54
CA ARG A 275 5.85 10.46 7.64
C ARG A 275 5.61 11.86 7.06
N GLN A 276 6.48 12.81 7.40
CA GLN A 276 6.39 14.18 6.89
C GLN A 276 6.54 14.22 5.35
N SER A 277 7.45 13.41 4.79
CA SER A 277 7.63 13.26 3.35
C SER A 277 6.34 12.78 2.64
N MET A 278 5.60 11.85 3.26
CA MET A 278 4.30 11.39 2.73
C MET A 278 3.26 12.52 2.74
N ILE A 279 3.18 13.29 3.83
CA ILE A 279 2.25 14.42 3.96
C ILE A 279 2.53 15.46 2.87
N GLU A 280 3.80 15.85 2.69
CA GLU A 280 4.20 16.82 1.68
C GLU A 280 3.90 16.32 0.26
N ALA A 281 4.10 15.03 -0.02
CA ALA A 281 3.74 14.43 -1.31
C ALA A 281 2.23 14.51 -1.59
N MET A 282 1.40 14.14 -0.62
CA MET A 282 -0.06 14.24 -0.75
C MET A 282 -0.54 15.69 -0.89
N GLN A 283 0.10 16.65 -0.21
CA GLN A 283 -0.22 18.06 -0.36
C GLN A 283 0.12 18.60 -1.76
N ARG A 284 1.28 18.23 -2.31
CA ARG A 284 1.64 18.56 -3.70
C ARG A 284 0.67 17.93 -4.70
N MET A 285 0.37 16.64 -4.53
CA MET A 285 -0.60 15.92 -5.35
C MET A 285 -1.97 16.60 -5.35
N ARG A 286 -2.48 16.99 -4.18
CA ARG A 286 -3.74 17.73 -4.05
C ARG A 286 -3.72 19.04 -4.84
N GLN A 287 -2.62 19.80 -4.82
CA GLN A 287 -2.50 21.05 -5.59
C GLN A 287 -2.53 20.80 -7.11
N VAL A 288 -1.93 19.70 -7.58
CA VAL A 288 -1.95 19.33 -9.01
C VAL A 288 -3.34 18.83 -9.43
N ALA A 289 -3.96 17.98 -8.61
CA ALA A 289 -5.25 17.37 -8.87
C ALA A 289 -6.40 18.40 -8.85
N PHE A 290 -6.34 19.42 -7.98
CA PHE A 290 -7.42 20.40 -7.80
C PHE A 290 -6.95 21.84 -8.11
N GLN A 291 -7.13 22.29 -9.36
CA GLN A 291 -6.61 23.59 -9.86
C GLN A 291 -6.97 24.80 -8.99
N ASP A 292 -8.19 24.83 -8.44
CA ASP A 292 -8.70 25.97 -7.68
C ASP A 292 -8.51 25.83 -6.16
N PHE A 293 -7.84 24.76 -5.70
CA PHE A 293 -7.64 24.56 -4.28
C PHE A 293 -6.68 25.62 -3.71
N LYS A 294 -7.23 26.46 -2.82
CA LYS A 294 -6.44 27.38 -2.00
C LYS A 294 -6.38 26.81 -0.58
N PRO A 295 -5.18 26.57 -0.01
CA PRO A 295 -5.08 26.18 1.38
C PRO A 295 -5.76 27.26 2.25
N ALA A 296 -6.52 26.83 3.25
CA ALA A 296 -7.05 27.75 4.25
C ALA A 296 -5.85 28.41 4.95
N CYS A 297 -5.75 29.74 4.86
CA CYS A 297 -4.75 30.53 5.55
C CYS A 297 -4.91 30.45 7.07
#